data_AF-X1AKM6-F1
#
_entry.id   AF-X1AKM6-F1
#
_cell.length_a   1.000
_cell.length_b   1.000
_cell.length_c   1.000
_cell.angle_alpha   90.00
_cell.angle_beta   90.00
_cell.angle_gamma   90.00
#
_symmetry.space_group_name_H-M   'P 1'
#
loop_
_entity.id
_entity.type
_entity.pdbx_description
1 polymer ?
#
loop_
_entity_poly.entity_id
_entity_poly.type
_entity_poly.pdbx_seq_one_letter_code
_entity_poly.pdbx_strand_id
1 'polypeptide(L)'
;MKLEHIVIRRAEFVAGSKTKPEVDVFVQTHAKRMPLNLKKLKPRQIVWMKWTSGPIVAKSKILSWHEGEIKNGDIKYARELTIGTNLFSLDKYWDYVSKKKNCFFVVIRLCEEEWLDKLIYPEIKNNRNSWIYLDTEERKRLWLSNFSPPIIKNESGRNIPAGIRFEVFRRDNFSCIYCGRSAPNVELHIDHKVPWKIVNKHQIDNLVTACKDCNLGKKDKLI
;
A
#
# COMPACT_ATOMS: atom_id res chain seq x y z
N MET A 1 7.09 -26.64 4.32
CA MET A 1 6.63 -25.26 4.58
C MET A 1 5.34 -24.97 3.82
N LYS A 2 4.36 -24.29 4.43
CA LYS A 2 3.20 -23.75 3.68
C LYS A 2 3.66 -22.52 2.90
N LEU A 3 3.36 -22.46 1.60
CA LEU A 3 3.67 -21.30 0.77
C LEU A 3 2.91 -20.06 1.27
N GLU A 4 3.64 -18.98 1.48
CA GLU A 4 3.10 -17.67 1.84
C GLU A 4 3.45 -16.66 0.75
N HIS A 5 2.79 -15.50 0.77
CA HIS A 5 2.94 -14.49 -0.27
C HIS A 5 3.19 -13.13 0.34
N ILE A 6 3.97 -12.29 -0.35
CA ILE A 6 3.97 -10.84 -0.12
C ILE A 6 3.25 -10.19 -1.30
N VAL A 7 2.32 -9.29 -1.00
CA VAL A 7 1.74 -8.39 -1.99
C VAL A 7 2.18 -6.96 -1.69
N ILE A 8 2.55 -6.20 -2.71
CA ILE A 8 2.98 -4.81 -2.59
C ILE A 8 1.90 -3.88 -3.12
N ARG A 9 1.43 -2.96 -2.26
CA ARG A 9 0.39 -1.99 -2.63
C ARG A 9 0.94 -0.58 -2.78
N ARG A 10 0.61 0.05 -3.90
CA ARG A 10 0.89 1.46 -4.17
C ARG A 10 0.07 2.33 -3.24
N ALA A 11 0.73 3.28 -2.57
CA ALA A 11 0.13 4.20 -1.61
C ALA A 11 -1.08 4.96 -2.16
N GLU A 12 -1.03 5.33 -3.44
CA GLU A 12 -2.10 6.08 -4.12
C GLU A 12 -3.39 5.28 -4.37
N PHE A 13 -3.36 3.95 -4.24
CA PHE A 13 -4.49 3.04 -4.50
C PHE A 13 -4.83 2.18 -3.27
N VAL A 14 -4.48 2.70 -2.10
CA VAL A 14 -4.86 2.09 -0.84
C VAL A 14 -6.30 2.51 -0.53
N ALA A 15 -7.23 1.60 -0.78
CA ALA A 15 -8.61 1.70 -0.32
C ALA A 15 -8.67 1.33 1.17
N GLY A 16 -9.57 1.92 1.95
CA GLY A 16 -9.71 1.63 3.37
C GLY A 16 -10.54 2.64 4.16
N SER A 17 -10.75 2.33 5.43
CA SER A 17 -11.51 3.17 6.37
C SER A 17 -10.58 4.10 7.16
N LYS A 18 -11.18 5.01 7.95
CA LYS A 18 -10.52 6.01 8.81
C LYS A 18 -9.48 5.44 9.79
N THR A 19 -9.36 4.12 9.95
CA THR A 19 -8.47 3.50 10.93
C THR A 19 -7.47 2.52 10.32
N LYS A 20 -7.77 1.95 9.15
CA LYS A 20 -7.01 0.83 8.56
C LYS A 20 -7.15 0.83 7.03
N PRO A 21 -6.04 0.84 6.27
CA PRO A 21 -6.10 0.44 4.88
C PRO A 21 -6.58 -1.00 4.74
N GLU A 22 -7.70 -1.17 4.05
CA GLU A 22 -8.43 -2.42 3.88
C GLU A 22 -7.61 -3.39 3.04
N VAL A 23 -7.41 -4.64 3.46
CA VAL A 23 -6.65 -5.66 2.73
C VAL A 23 -7.51 -6.87 2.36
N ASP A 24 -8.77 -6.63 2.02
CA ASP A 24 -9.76 -7.66 1.67
C ASP A 24 -9.74 -8.07 0.19
N VAL A 25 -9.15 -7.24 -0.69
CA VAL A 25 -9.02 -7.52 -2.12
C VAL A 25 -7.73 -6.97 -2.72
N PHE A 26 -7.15 -7.74 -3.64
CA PHE A 26 -6.08 -7.30 -4.52
C PHE A 26 -6.40 -7.49 -5.97
N VAL A 27 -6.03 -6.50 -6.77
CA VAL A 27 -6.12 -6.56 -8.23
C VAL A 27 -4.71 -6.38 -8.79
N GLN A 28 -4.20 -7.43 -9.42
CA GLN A 28 -2.94 -7.42 -10.14
C GLN A 28 -3.21 -7.36 -11.62
N THR A 29 -2.43 -6.56 -12.37
CA THR A 29 -2.58 -6.42 -13.81
C THR A 29 -1.23 -6.51 -14.49
N HIS A 30 -1.18 -7.11 -15.69
CA HIS A 30 0.04 -7.17 -16.49
C HIS A 30 -0.28 -7.18 -17.98
N ALA A 31 0.45 -6.39 -18.77
CA ALA A 31 0.11 -6.11 -20.16
C ALA A 31 0.21 -7.34 -21.09
N LYS A 32 1.18 -8.23 -20.85
CA LYS A 32 1.55 -9.29 -21.82
C LYS A 32 1.26 -10.73 -21.38
N ARG A 33 0.95 -10.96 -20.11
CA ARG A 33 0.79 -12.31 -19.54
C ARG A 33 0.02 -12.24 -18.23
N MET A 34 -0.45 -13.39 -17.75
CA MET A 34 -1.07 -13.52 -16.43
C MET A 34 -0.12 -12.99 -15.34
N PRO A 35 -0.57 -12.08 -14.45
CA PRO A 35 0.31 -11.45 -13.47
C PRO A 35 0.77 -12.41 -12.36
N LEU A 36 0.00 -13.47 -12.09
CA LEU A 36 0.30 -14.48 -11.06
C LEU A 36 0.40 -15.88 -11.66
N ASN A 37 1.13 -16.76 -10.97
CA ASN A 37 1.11 -18.19 -11.24
C ASN A 37 -0.05 -18.81 -10.45
N LEU A 38 -1.20 -18.99 -11.12
CA LEU A 38 -2.43 -19.47 -10.48
C LEU A 38 -2.28 -20.85 -9.85
N LYS A 39 -1.38 -21.71 -10.36
CA LYS A 39 -1.08 -23.04 -9.79
C LYS A 39 -0.44 -22.96 -8.40
N LYS A 40 0.14 -21.82 -8.03
CA LYS A 40 0.74 -21.59 -6.70
C LYS A 40 -0.29 -21.07 -5.67
N LEU A 41 -1.47 -20.62 -6.11
CA LEU A 41 -2.49 -20.11 -5.22
C LEU A 41 -3.31 -21.25 -4.61
N LYS A 42 -3.50 -21.20 -3.30
CA LYS A 42 -4.39 -22.10 -2.57
C LYS A 42 -5.16 -21.30 -1.51
N PRO A 43 -6.44 -21.63 -1.26
CA PRO A 43 -7.17 -21.04 -0.15
C PRO A 43 -6.41 -21.18 1.17
N ARG A 44 -6.59 -20.19 2.05
CA ARG A 44 -6.00 -20.10 3.40
C ARG A 44 -4.48 -19.90 3.45
N GLN A 45 -3.77 -19.79 2.33
CA GLN A 45 -2.39 -19.32 2.32
C GLN A 45 -2.30 -17.88 2.84
N ILE A 46 -1.26 -17.59 3.61
CA ILE A 46 -1.05 -16.25 4.18
C ILE A 46 -0.53 -15.32 3.09
N VAL A 47 -1.12 -14.13 3.03
CA VAL A 47 -0.67 -13.01 2.21
C VAL A 47 -0.32 -11.86 3.13
N TRP A 48 0.95 -11.46 3.12
CA TRP A 48 1.47 -10.31 3.84
C TRP A 48 1.37 -9.07 2.96
N MET A 49 0.76 -8.01 3.49
CA MET A 49 0.64 -6.73 2.81
C MET A 49 1.85 -5.86 3.11
N LYS A 50 2.63 -5.58 2.07
CA LYS A 50 3.69 -4.59 2.08
C LYS A 50 3.26 -3.29 1.40
N TRP A 51 3.54 -2.17 2.06
CA TRP A 51 3.39 -0.87 1.43
C TRP A 51 4.56 -0.57 0.47
N THR A 52 4.27 0.05 -0.68
CA THR A 52 5.31 0.41 -1.66
C THR A 52 6.40 1.27 -1.00
N SER A 53 7.64 0.81 -1.10
CA SER A 53 8.82 1.39 -0.45
C SER A 53 8.78 1.45 1.08
N GLY A 54 7.71 1.00 1.73
CA GLY A 54 7.52 0.99 3.18
C GLY A 54 7.53 -0.41 3.80
N PRO A 55 7.02 -0.57 5.04
CA PRO A 55 7.00 -1.84 5.76
C PRO A 55 5.91 -2.80 5.29
N ILE A 56 5.96 -4.03 5.80
CA ILE A 56 4.81 -4.95 5.89
C ILE A 56 4.00 -4.57 7.11
N VAL A 57 2.68 -4.44 6.91
CA VAL A 57 1.78 -3.76 7.85
C VAL A 57 0.61 -4.63 8.29
N ALA A 58 0.26 -5.63 7.50
CA ALA A 58 -0.85 -6.53 7.77
C ALA A 58 -0.58 -7.89 7.13
N LYS A 59 -1.34 -8.89 7.56
CA LYS A 59 -1.47 -10.17 6.89
C LYS A 59 -2.94 -10.54 6.77
N SER A 60 -3.24 -11.40 5.82
CA SER A 60 -4.57 -11.92 5.58
C SER A 60 -4.45 -13.30 4.92
N LYS A 61 -5.57 -13.95 4.59
CA LYS A 61 -5.60 -15.28 4.00
C LYS A 61 -6.32 -15.27 2.67
N ILE A 62 -5.84 -16.05 1.70
CA ILE A 62 -6.53 -16.23 0.42
C ILE A 62 -7.91 -16.84 0.65
N LEU A 63 -8.95 -16.14 0.24
CA LEU A 63 -10.31 -16.65 0.18
C LEU A 63 -10.58 -17.30 -1.18
N SER A 64 -10.40 -16.54 -2.25
CA SER A 64 -10.62 -16.96 -3.64
C SER A 64 -9.86 -16.05 -4.60
N TRP A 65 -9.81 -16.41 -5.88
CA TRP A 65 -9.30 -15.56 -6.94
C TRP A 65 -10.07 -15.76 -8.24
N HIS A 66 -10.02 -14.75 -9.09
CA HIS A 66 -10.57 -14.76 -10.43
C HIS A 66 -9.57 -14.10 -11.39
N GLU A 67 -9.42 -14.66 -12.56
CA GLU A 67 -8.58 -14.13 -13.63
C GLU A 67 -9.40 -13.69 -14.84
N GLY A 68 -8.77 -12.90 -15.70
CA GLY A 68 -9.34 -12.56 -16.98
C GLY A 68 -8.48 -11.58 -17.75
N GLU A 69 -9.10 -10.99 -18.77
CA GLU A 69 -8.50 -9.98 -19.63
C GLU A 69 -9.38 -8.73 -19.64
N ILE A 70 -8.74 -7.58 -19.57
CA ILE A 70 -9.32 -6.28 -19.91
C ILE A 70 -8.99 -6.04 -21.37
N LYS A 71 -10.02 -5.77 -22.18
CA LYS A 71 -9.90 -5.44 -23.61
C LYS A 71 -10.52 -4.08 -23.85
N ASN A 72 -9.86 -3.24 -24.64
CA ASN A 72 -10.31 -1.88 -24.96
C ASN A 72 -10.65 -1.02 -23.72
N GLY A 73 -10.02 -1.30 -22.58
CA GLY A 73 -10.24 -0.60 -21.33
C GLY A 73 -11.53 -0.98 -20.60
N ASP A 74 -12.24 -2.02 -21.04
CA ASP A 74 -13.41 -2.53 -20.34
C ASP A 74 -13.00 -3.22 -19.02
N ILE A 75 -13.31 -2.54 -17.93
CA ILE A 75 -13.00 -2.96 -16.56
C ILE A 75 -14.21 -3.54 -15.83
N LYS A 76 -15.38 -3.63 -16.46
CA LYS A 76 -16.65 -3.92 -15.78
C LYS A 76 -16.56 -5.20 -14.94
N TYR A 77 -16.15 -6.30 -15.58
CA TYR A 77 -16.03 -7.59 -14.89
C TYR A 77 -14.98 -7.56 -13.76
N ALA A 78 -13.79 -7.00 -14.02
CA ALA A 78 -12.74 -6.89 -13.00
C ALA A 78 -13.19 -6.03 -11.80
N ARG A 79 -13.98 -4.97 -12.05
CA ARG A 79 -14.54 -4.08 -11.04
C ARG A 79 -15.62 -4.78 -10.23
N GLU A 80 -16.56 -5.46 -10.87
CA GLU A 80 -17.64 -6.20 -10.21
C GLU A 80 -17.12 -7.27 -9.25
N LEU A 81 -15.99 -7.92 -9.53
CA LEU A 81 -15.34 -8.86 -8.62
C LEU A 81 -14.88 -8.23 -7.29
N THR A 82 -14.81 -6.90 -7.23
CA THR A 82 -14.45 -6.13 -6.03
C THR A 82 -15.66 -5.57 -5.27
N ILE A 83 -16.89 -5.89 -5.68
CA ILE A 83 -18.12 -5.50 -4.96
C ILE A 83 -18.01 -5.91 -3.47
N GLY A 84 -18.47 -4.99 -2.60
CA GLY A 84 -18.41 -5.13 -1.15
C GLY A 84 -17.08 -4.68 -0.52
N THR A 85 -16.15 -4.13 -1.30
CA THR A 85 -14.86 -3.57 -0.83
C THR A 85 -14.81 -2.06 -1.14
N ASN A 86 -14.01 -1.28 -0.43
CA ASN A 86 -13.85 0.14 -0.79
C ASN A 86 -13.13 0.35 -2.13
N LEU A 87 -12.40 -0.66 -2.62
CA LEU A 87 -11.76 -0.58 -3.94
C LEU A 87 -12.79 -0.46 -5.07
N PHE A 88 -13.97 -1.05 -4.93
CA PHE A 88 -15.04 -0.96 -5.92
C PHE A 88 -15.44 0.49 -6.23
N SER A 89 -15.52 1.32 -5.20
CA SER A 89 -15.96 2.73 -5.29
C SER A 89 -14.81 3.70 -5.60
N LEU A 90 -13.57 3.21 -5.76
CA LEU A 90 -12.41 4.05 -6.01
C LEU A 90 -12.23 4.33 -7.51
N ASP A 91 -13.00 5.28 -8.06
CA ASP A 91 -12.98 5.59 -9.51
C ASP A 91 -11.58 5.91 -10.05
N LYS A 92 -10.78 6.68 -9.31
CA LYS A 92 -9.39 7.01 -9.69
C LYS A 92 -8.53 5.76 -9.94
N TYR A 93 -8.76 4.67 -9.20
CA TYR A 93 -8.07 3.40 -9.41
C TYR A 93 -8.54 2.72 -10.70
N TRP A 94 -9.85 2.68 -10.89
CA TRP A 94 -10.47 2.04 -12.05
C TRP A 94 -10.18 2.77 -13.36
N ASP A 95 -10.13 4.10 -13.35
CA ASP A 95 -9.66 4.92 -14.45
C ASP A 95 -8.20 4.60 -14.81
N TYR A 96 -7.33 4.43 -13.79
CA TYR A 96 -5.94 4.03 -14.00
C TYR A 96 -5.83 2.65 -14.64
N VAL A 97 -6.65 1.69 -14.22
CA VAL A 97 -6.67 0.34 -14.80
C VAL A 97 -7.21 0.36 -16.23
N SER A 98 -8.33 1.05 -16.49
CA SER A 98 -8.96 1.17 -17.81
C SER A 98 -8.01 1.75 -18.87
N LYS A 99 -7.21 2.77 -18.48
CA LYS A 99 -6.19 3.39 -19.35
C LYS A 99 -5.13 2.43 -19.89
N LYS A 100 -4.96 1.25 -19.29
CA LYS A 100 -4.06 0.21 -19.81
C LYS A 100 -4.55 -0.40 -21.13
N LYS A 101 -5.83 -0.22 -21.47
CA LYS A 101 -6.54 -0.72 -22.66
C LYS A 101 -6.58 -2.25 -22.76
N ASN A 102 -5.42 -2.90 -22.86
CA ASN A 102 -5.32 -4.35 -23.02
C ASN A 102 -4.35 -4.92 -21.97
N CYS A 103 -4.86 -5.69 -21.02
CA CYS A 103 -4.03 -6.39 -20.05
C CYS A 103 -4.73 -7.59 -19.41
N PHE A 104 -3.93 -8.53 -18.90
CA PHE A 104 -4.42 -9.60 -18.03
C PHE A 104 -4.61 -9.07 -16.62
N PHE A 105 -5.57 -9.62 -15.90
CA PHE A 105 -5.78 -9.32 -14.49
C PHE A 105 -5.98 -10.58 -13.65
N VAL A 106 -5.69 -10.45 -12.37
CA VAL A 106 -6.14 -11.38 -11.32
C VAL A 106 -6.69 -10.56 -10.16
N VAL A 107 -7.93 -10.85 -9.77
CA VAL A 107 -8.57 -10.35 -8.55
C VAL A 107 -8.47 -11.43 -7.48
N ILE A 108 -7.83 -11.13 -6.35
CA ILE A 108 -7.65 -12.03 -5.22
C ILE A 108 -8.50 -11.49 -4.07
N ARG A 109 -9.49 -12.26 -3.63
CA ARG A 109 -10.26 -11.98 -2.42
C ARG A 109 -9.54 -12.59 -1.24
N LEU A 110 -9.51 -11.84 -0.15
CA LEU A 110 -8.86 -12.21 1.09
C LEU A 110 -9.85 -12.19 2.25
N CYS A 111 -9.51 -12.86 3.34
CA CYS A 111 -10.30 -12.95 4.55
C CYS A 111 -9.40 -12.99 5.78
N GLU A 112 -9.99 -12.78 6.97
CA GLU A 112 -9.25 -12.84 8.24
C GLU A 112 -8.08 -11.83 8.25
N GLU A 113 -8.38 -10.57 7.94
CA GLU A 113 -7.40 -9.47 7.99
C GLU A 113 -6.88 -9.27 9.42
N GLU A 114 -5.56 -9.24 9.56
CA GLU A 114 -4.85 -8.98 10.82
C GLU A 114 -3.79 -7.89 10.59
N TRP A 115 -3.89 -6.83 11.37
CA TRP A 115 -2.93 -5.73 11.40
C TRP A 115 -1.76 -6.06 12.32
N LEU A 116 -0.54 -5.75 11.86
CA LEU A 116 0.65 -6.02 12.66
C LEU A 116 0.87 -4.89 13.67
N ASP A 117 0.94 -5.24 14.96
CA ASP A 117 1.34 -4.30 16.00
C ASP A 117 2.77 -3.80 15.74
N LYS A 118 3.67 -4.75 15.46
CA LYS A 118 5.07 -4.51 15.09
C LYS A 118 5.25 -4.67 13.58
N LEU A 119 5.62 -3.58 12.93
CA LEU A 119 5.86 -3.53 11.49
C LEU A 119 7.14 -4.31 11.12
N ILE A 120 7.16 -4.87 9.92
CA ILE A 120 8.32 -5.58 9.38
C ILE A 120 8.94 -4.75 8.25
N TYR A 121 10.26 -4.64 8.25
CA TYR A 121 11.05 -3.88 7.30
C TYR A 121 11.97 -4.83 6.50
N PRO A 122 11.51 -5.39 5.38
CA PRO A 122 12.30 -6.36 4.61
C PRO A 122 13.69 -5.82 4.23
N GLU A 123 14.72 -6.64 4.42
CA GLU A 123 16.12 -6.28 4.11
C GLU A 123 16.46 -6.43 2.61
N ILE A 124 15.50 -6.90 1.83
CA ILE A 124 15.65 -7.18 0.41
C ILE A 124 14.81 -6.22 -0.45
N LYS A 125 15.38 -5.82 -1.60
CA LYS A 125 14.65 -5.05 -2.61
C LYS A 125 13.76 -5.98 -3.44
N ASN A 126 12.58 -5.51 -3.83
CA ASN A 126 11.75 -6.21 -4.80
C ASN A 126 12.19 -5.87 -6.23
N ASN A 127 12.36 -6.88 -7.09
CA ASN A 127 12.71 -6.69 -8.52
C ASN A 127 11.50 -6.21 -9.35
N ARG A 128 10.91 -5.07 -8.96
CA ARG A 128 9.68 -4.49 -9.56
C ARG A 128 8.42 -5.37 -9.51
N ASN A 129 8.51 -6.57 -8.96
CA ASN A 129 7.36 -7.45 -8.74
C ASN A 129 6.48 -6.90 -7.62
N SER A 130 5.17 -6.90 -7.85
CA SER A 130 4.12 -6.56 -6.89
C SER A 130 3.58 -7.76 -6.12
N TRP A 131 3.96 -8.99 -6.51
CA TRP A 131 3.63 -10.23 -5.81
C TRP A 131 4.88 -11.10 -5.69
N ILE A 132 5.15 -11.60 -4.49
CA ILE A 132 6.34 -12.39 -4.16
C ILE A 132 5.90 -13.68 -3.48
N TYR A 133 6.42 -14.81 -3.97
CA TYR A 133 6.21 -16.12 -3.36
C TYR A 133 7.29 -16.36 -2.31
N LEU A 134 6.91 -16.70 -1.08
CA LEU A 134 7.82 -17.11 -0.02
C LEU A 134 7.89 -18.64 -0.02
N ASP A 135 8.60 -19.17 -1.01
CA ASP A 135 8.69 -20.61 -1.31
C ASP A 135 9.85 -21.34 -0.62
N THR A 136 10.74 -20.62 0.07
CA THR A 136 11.79 -21.18 0.93
C THR A 136 11.81 -20.49 2.30
N GLU A 137 12.32 -21.20 3.31
CA GLU A 137 12.50 -20.63 4.67
C GLU A 137 13.47 -19.45 4.68
N GLU A 138 14.56 -19.52 3.89
CA GLU A 138 15.50 -18.41 3.73
C GLU A 138 14.80 -17.16 3.20
N ARG A 139 13.99 -17.32 2.15
CA ARG A 139 13.24 -16.21 1.57
C ARG A 139 12.22 -15.65 2.56
N LYS A 140 11.55 -16.52 3.31
CA LYS A 140 10.63 -16.10 4.38
C LYS A 140 11.37 -15.28 5.44
N ARG A 141 12.55 -15.73 5.90
CA ARG A 141 13.39 -15.00 6.85
C ARG A 141 13.75 -13.60 6.33
N LEU A 142 14.31 -13.50 5.12
CA LEU A 142 14.71 -12.22 4.52
C LEU A 142 13.58 -11.20 4.41
N TRP A 143 12.34 -11.67 4.25
CA TRP A 143 11.16 -10.80 4.14
C TRP A 143 10.51 -10.49 5.49
N LEU A 144 10.53 -11.42 6.45
CA LEU A 144 9.66 -11.37 7.62
C LEU A 144 10.38 -11.17 8.97
N SER A 145 11.72 -11.18 9.02
CA SER A 145 12.45 -11.21 10.30
C SER A 145 12.94 -9.86 10.83
N ASN A 146 13.03 -8.82 10.01
CA ASN A 146 13.51 -7.52 10.46
C ASN A 146 12.35 -6.63 10.90
N PHE A 147 12.36 -6.22 12.17
CA PHE A 147 11.33 -5.36 12.77
C PHE A 147 11.86 -3.98 13.13
N SER A 148 13.10 -3.67 12.76
CA SER A 148 13.72 -2.38 13.02
C SER A 148 13.51 -1.49 11.79
N PRO A 149 12.99 -0.25 11.97
CA PRO A 149 12.90 0.69 10.87
C PRO A 149 14.31 0.97 10.32
N PRO A 150 14.42 1.29 9.02
CA PRO A 150 15.71 1.64 8.43
C PRO A 150 16.31 2.85 9.15
N ILE A 151 17.60 2.76 9.50
CA ILE A 151 18.33 3.89 10.08
C ILE A 151 18.42 4.99 9.02
N ILE A 152 17.81 6.14 9.31
CA ILE A 152 17.86 7.32 8.45
C ILE A 152 19.26 7.93 8.57
N LYS A 153 20.19 7.51 7.70
CA LYS A 153 21.52 8.11 7.61
C LYS A 153 21.44 9.37 6.75
N ASN A 154 21.65 10.54 7.36
CA ASN A 154 21.92 11.83 6.71
C ASN A 154 21.15 12.07 5.40
N GLU A 155 19.89 12.48 5.50
CA GLU A 155 19.12 12.89 4.33
C GLU A 155 19.39 14.37 4.04
N SER A 156 20.30 14.63 3.10
CA SER A 156 20.49 15.96 2.50
C SER A 156 19.33 16.38 1.59
N GLY A 157 18.17 15.71 1.67
CA GLY A 157 17.02 15.91 0.80
C GLY A 157 15.71 15.99 1.57
N ARG A 158 14.75 16.75 1.02
CA ARG A 158 13.40 16.96 1.61
C ARG A 158 12.49 15.71 1.54
N ASN A 159 12.95 14.61 0.95
CA ASN A 159 12.12 13.44 0.66
C ASN A 159 12.03 12.50 1.86
N ILE A 160 10.84 12.40 2.47
CA ILE A 160 10.60 11.59 3.66
C ILE A 160 10.51 10.09 3.29
N PRO A 161 11.30 9.20 3.92
CA PRO A 161 11.22 7.76 3.74
C PRO A 161 9.80 7.21 3.88
N ALA A 162 9.43 6.26 3.02
CA ALA A 162 8.10 5.67 3.04
C ALA A 162 7.75 4.96 4.36
N GLY A 163 8.74 4.43 5.08
CA GLY A 163 8.54 3.92 6.44
C GLY A 163 8.03 4.99 7.40
N ILE A 164 8.75 6.12 7.49
CA ILE A 164 8.35 7.26 8.33
C ILE A 164 6.98 7.80 7.90
N ARG A 165 6.75 7.96 6.58
CA ARG A 165 5.44 8.43 6.09
C ARG A 165 4.31 7.51 6.56
N PHE A 166 4.54 6.20 6.61
CA PHE A 166 3.53 5.24 7.10
C PHE A 166 3.27 5.42 8.58
N GLU A 167 4.34 5.55 9.37
CA GLU A 167 4.24 5.71 10.82
C GLU A 167 3.46 6.97 11.17
N VAL A 168 3.71 8.08 10.46
CA VAL A 168 2.97 9.34 10.65
C VAL A 168 1.51 9.20 10.22
N PHE A 169 1.23 8.58 9.06
CA PHE A 169 -0.15 8.30 8.65
C PHE A 169 -0.89 7.39 9.64
N ARG A 170 -0.23 6.34 10.15
CA ARG A 170 -0.79 5.42 11.15
C ARG A 170 -1.08 6.15 12.46
N ARG A 171 -0.14 6.99 12.93
CA ARG A 171 -0.29 7.81 14.14
C ARG A 171 -1.49 8.76 14.02
N ASP A 172 -1.66 9.39 12.87
CA ASP A 172 -2.69 10.39 12.63
C ASP A 172 -3.99 9.78 12.06
N ASN A 173 -4.20 8.46 12.20
CA ASN A 173 -5.39 7.74 11.74
C ASN A 173 -5.74 8.02 10.27
N PHE A 174 -4.73 8.05 9.39
CA PHE A 174 -4.88 8.32 7.96
C PHE A 174 -5.81 9.52 7.68
N SER A 175 -5.69 10.57 8.51
CA SER A 175 -6.55 11.74 8.50
C SER A 175 -5.70 13.01 8.54
N CYS A 176 -6.12 14.02 7.79
CA CYS A 176 -5.50 15.34 7.82
C CYS A 176 -5.68 15.94 9.22
N ILE A 177 -4.58 16.25 9.92
CA ILE A 177 -4.65 16.82 11.27
C ILE A 177 -5.28 18.22 11.30
N TYR A 178 -5.28 18.92 10.16
CA TYR A 178 -5.77 20.30 10.06
C TYR A 178 -7.27 20.39 9.81
N CYS A 179 -7.86 19.44 9.08
CA CYS A 179 -9.28 19.52 8.69
C CYS A 179 -10.07 18.23 8.90
N GLY A 180 -9.45 17.15 9.37
CA GLY A 180 -10.09 15.86 9.63
C GLY A 180 -10.47 15.04 8.38
N ARG A 181 -10.27 15.56 7.15
CA ARG A 181 -10.51 14.78 5.93
C ARG A 181 -9.51 13.62 5.82
N SER A 182 -9.99 12.46 5.37
CA SER A 182 -9.25 11.20 5.39
C SER A 182 -9.13 10.54 4.01
N ALA A 183 -8.15 9.65 3.86
CA ALA A 183 -8.08 8.77 2.69
C ALA A 183 -9.28 7.78 2.66
N PRO A 184 -9.69 7.29 1.48
CA PRO A 184 -9.21 7.65 0.13
C PRO A 184 -9.86 8.91 -0.45
N ASN A 185 -10.79 9.56 0.28
CA ASN A 185 -11.54 10.72 -0.20
C ASN A 185 -10.65 11.93 -0.50
N VAL A 186 -9.52 12.05 0.19
CA VAL A 186 -8.47 13.04 -0.12
C VAL A 186 -7.12 12.36 -0.24
N GLU A 187 -6.27 12.94 -1.09
CA GLU A 187 -4.86 12.58 -1.14
C GLU A 187 -4.14 13.16 0.08
N LEU A 188 -3.44 12.28 0.81
CA LEU A 188 -2.69 12.63 2.00
C LEU A 188 -1.19 12.72 1.68
N HIS A 189 -0.57 13.72 2.28
CA HIS A 189 0.84 14.00 2.23
C HIS A 189 1.39 14.12 3.65
N ILE A 190 2.71 14.06 3.77
CA ILE A 190 3.37 14.47 5.00
C ILE A 190 3.77 15.92 4.88
N ASP A 191 3.43 16.67 5.91
CA ASP A 191 3.79 18.06 6.10
C ASP A 191 4.67 18.22 7.34
N HIS A 192 5.47 19.29 7.36
CA HIS A 192 6.30 19.66 8.51
C HIS A 192 5.60 20.78 9.29
N LYS A 193 5.32 20.59 10.59
CA LYS A 193 4.73 21.63 11.47
C LYS A 193 5.62 22.88 11.44
N VAL A 194 6.88 22.71 11.79
CA VAL A 194 7.95 23.70 11.59
C VAL A 194 8.57 23.49 10.22
N PRO A 195 8.55 24.50 9.32
CA PRO A 195 9.04 24.39 7.95
C PRO A 195 10.41 23.73 7.82
N TRP A 196 10.57 22.88 6.81
CA TRP A 196 11.82 22.20 6.49
C TRP A 196 13.04 23.15 6.47
N LYS A 197 12.88 24.35 5.89
CA LYS A 197 13.93 25.37 5.79
C LYS A 197 14.54 25.75 7.16
N ILE A 198 13.81 25.57 8.25
CA ILE A 198 14.24 25.88 9.62
C ILE A 198 14.90 24.66 10.25
N VAL A 199 14.24 23.50 10.21
CA VAL A 199 14.68 22.31 10.96
C VAL A 199 15.73 21.46 10.24
N ASN A 200 15.72 21.47 8.90
CA ASN A 200 16.57 20.67 8.00
C ASN A 200 16.75 19.20 8.42
N LYS A 201 15.75 18.62 9.11
CA LYS A 201 15.77 17.26 9.62
C LYS A 201 14.37 16.68 9.67
N HIS A 202 14.27 15.39 9.40
CA HIS A 202 13.03 14.62 9.57
C HIS A 202 12.93 14.13 11.02
N GLN A 203 12.20 14.87 11.85
CA GLN A 203 11.83 14.44 13.20
C GLN A 203 10.35 14.05 13.20
N ILE A 204 10.03 12.84 13.64
CA ILE A 204 8.66 12.30 13.58
C ILE A 204 7.63 13.20 14.26
N ASP A 205 8.02 13.87 15.36
CA ASP A 205 7.16 14.81 16.10
C ASP A 205 6.86 16.11 15.35
N ASN A 206 7.73 16.47 14.40
CA ASN A 206 7.57 17.61 13.51
C ASN A 206 6.85 17.23 12.20
N LEU A 207 6.61 15.96 11.94
CA LEU A 207 5.88 15.48 10.77
C LEU A 207 4.41 15.22 11.11
N VAL A 208 3.51 15.58 10.20
CA VAL A 208 2.06 15.39 10.34
C VAL A 208 1.42 15.00 9.02
N THR A 209 0.26 14.36 9.12
CA THR A 209 -0.58 14.03 7.99
C THR A 209 -1.41 15.24 7.57
N ALA A 210 -1.31 15.63 6.29
CA ALA A 210 -2.05 16.74 5.73
C ALA A 210 -2.68 16.36 4.39
N CYS A 211 -3.91 16.78 4.13
CA CYS A 211 -4.47 16.66 2.77
C CYS A 211 -3.82 17.67 1.83
N LYS A 212 -3.91 17.42 0.52
CA LYS A 212 -3.36 18.30 -0.53
C LYS A 212 -3.72 19.78 -0.32
N ASP A 213 -4.99 20.09 -0.05
CA ASP A 213 -5.43 21.49 0.07
C ASP A 213 -4.83 22.18 1.31
N CYS A 214 -4.83 21.51 2.47
CA CYS A 214 -4.25 22.08 3.69
C CYS A 214 -2.73 22.25 3.57
N ASN A 215 -2.05 21.24 3.00
CA ASN A 215 -0.61 21.28 2.77
C ASN A 215 -0.23 22.45 1.83
N LEU A 216 -0.97 22.63 0.72
CA LEU A 216 -0.77 23.75 -0.20
C LEU A 216 -1.15 25.12 0.41
N GLY A 217 -2.13 25.14 1.32
CA GLY A 217 -2.55 26.34 2.03
C GLY A 217 -1.53 26.84 3.06
N LYS A 218 -0.89 25.92 3.80
CA LYS A 218 0.16 26.24 4.79
C LYS A 218 1.43 26.78 4.13
N LYS A 219 1.92 26.12 3.08
CA LYS A 219 3.25 26.42 2.47
C LYS A 219 4.35 26.43 3.55
N ASP A 220 5.16 27.48 3.61
CA ASP A 220 6.23 27.66 4.58
C ASP A 220 5.79 28.43 5.85
N LYS A 221 4.48 28.57 6.11
CA LYS A 221 3.97 29.25 7.32
C LYS A 221 4.12 28.34 8.55
N LEU A 222 4.37 28.95 9.70
CA LEU A 222 4.23 28.32 11.01
C LEU A 222 2.74 28.28 11.37
N ILE A 223 2.25 27.11 11.79
CA ILE A 223 0.90 26.89 12.33
C ILE A 223 1.07 26.13 13.64
#